data_AF-A0A6B2G7G3-F1
#
_entry.id   AF-A0A6B2G7G3-F1
#
_cell.length_a   1.000
_cell.length_b   1.000
_cell.length_c   1.000
_cell.angle_alpha   90.00
_cell.angle_beta   90.00
_cell.angle_gamma   90.00
#
_symmetry.space_group_name_H-M   'P 1'
#
loop_
_entity.id
_entity.type
_entity.pdbx_description
1 polymer ?
#
loop_
_entity_poly.entity_id
_entity_poly.type
_entity_poly.pdbx_seq_one_letter_code
_entity_poly.pdbx_strand_id
1 'polypeptide(L)'
;LNLSESVIRKAMTETNSSGVTEALDWIQSHSDINTVEQFNDISDSMVNNLVSMGFSKDSSLKALTINNGILERALEYLLVNMDCIERDYAQLKAHTPDLTLNIDPSKAKYELVSFISHIGSSSVTGHYVCHVHKDDQWVIYNDQKVAESIDPPFDRGYLYFYRRKDN
;
A
#
# COMPACT_ATOMS: atom_id res chain seq x y z
N LEU A 1 -28.93 22.70 -11.74
CA LEU A 1 -28.88 21.60 -10.75
C LEU A 1 -27.76 20.67 -11.20
N ASN A 2 -26.58 20.69 -10.56
CA ASN A 2 -25.50 19.72 -10.83
C ASN A 2 -25.87 18.40 -10.16
N LEU A 3 -26.85 17.68 -10.71
CA LEU A 3 -27.25 16.36 -10.27
C LEU A 3 -26.59 15.32 -11.17
N SER A 4 -26.01 14.27 -10.59
CA SER A 4 -25.43 13.18 -11.37
C SER A 4 -26.54 12.39 -12.08
N GLU A 5 -26.22 11.87 -13.26
CA GLU A 5 -27.16 11.08 -14.07
C GLU A 5 -27.67 9.84 -13.32
N SER A 6 -26.82 9.24 -12.46
CA SER A 6 -27.17 8.10 -11.62
C SER A 6 -28.26 8.44 -10.59
N VAL A 7 -28.19 9.62 -9.96
CA VAL A 7 -29.21 10.09 -9.01
C VAL A 7 -30.54 10.35 -9.71
N ILE A 8 -30.50 10.94 -10.91
CA ILE A 8 -31.71 11.19 -11.71
C ILE A 8 -32.37 9.88 -12.14
N ARG A 9 -31.59 8.90 -12.61
CA ARG A 9 -32.11 7.58 -13.00
C ARG A 9 -32.74 6.85 -11.83
N LYS A 10 -32.09 6.88 -10.66
CA LYS A 10 -32.61 6.24 -9.44
C LYS A 10 -33.91 6.90 -8.95
N ALA A 11 -33.97 8.23 -8.98
CA ALA A 11 -35.19 8.95 -8.62
C ALA A 11 -36.36 8.60 -9.55
N MET A 12 -36.10 8.47 -10.85
CA MET A 12 -37.11 8.11 -11.85
C MET A 12 -37.61 6.67 -11.71
N THR A 13 -36.76 5.72 -11.30
CA THR A 13 -37.19 4.33 -11.04
C THR A 13 -38.04 4.22 -9.77
N GLU A 14 -37.67 4.93 -8.70
CA GLU A 14 -38.39 4.88 -7.43
C GLU A 14 -39.73 5.63 -7.48
N THR A 15 -39.84 6.68 -8.29
CA THR A 15 -41.10 7.40 -8.54
C THR A 15 -41.93 6.79 -9.67
N ASN A 16 -41.52 5.65 -10.24
CA ASN A 16 -42.24 4.96 -11.31
C ASN A 16 -42.55 5.87 -12.53
N SER A 17 -41.67 6.84 -12.79
CA SER A 17 -41.83 7.84 -13.87
C SER A 17 -43.12 8.67 -13.79
N SER A 18 -43.64 8.90 -12.58
CA SER A 18 -44.90 9.63 -12.36
C SER A 18 -44.84 11.12 -12.71
N GLY A 19 -43.63 11.72 -12.72
CA GLY A 19 -43.42 13.09 -13.19
C GLY A 19 -42.11 13.71 -12.71
N VAL A 20 -41.70 14.81 -13.36
CA VAL A 20 -40.45 15.53 -13.03
C VAL A 20 -40.48 16.11 -11.61
N THR A 21 -41.64 16.60 -11.17
CA THR A 21 -41.81 17.22 -9.84
C THR A 21 -41.66 16.20 -8.71
N GLU A 22 -42.23 15.01 -8.86
CA GLU A 22 -42.15 13.95 -7.84
C GLU A 22 -40.74 13.36 -7.77
N ALA A 23 -40.05 13.23 -8.91
CA ALA A 23 -38.65 12.86 -8.93
C ALA A 23 -37.77 13.92 -8.22
N LEU A 24 -38.06 15.21 -8.39
CA LEU A 24 -37.36 16.29 -7.68
C LEU A 24 -37.61 16.26 -6.17
N ASP A 25 -38.86 16.05 -5.74
CA ASP A 25 -39.23 15.94 -4.32
C ASP A 25 -38.58 14.70 -3.67
N TRP A 26 -38.48 13.59 -4.40
CA TRP A 26 -37.76 12.40 -3.96
C TRP A 26 -36.25 12.66 -3.79
N ILE A 27 -35.62 13.36 -4.74
CA ILE A 27 -34.20 13.74 -4.65
C ILE A 27 -33.94 14.68 -3.46
N GLN A 28 -34.85 15.64 -3.21
CA GLN A 28 -34.72 16.57 -2.09
C GLN A 28 -34.91 15.88 -0.74
N SER A 29 -35.85 14.94 -0.64
CA SER A 29 -36.05 14.14 0.58
C SER A 29 -34.94 13.13 0.85
N HIS A 30 -34.15 12.78 -0.16
CA HIS A 30 -32.99 11.89 -0.05
C HIS A 30 -31.66 12.62 -0.30
N SER A 31 -31.53 13.84 0.22
CA SER A 31 -30.34 14.72 0.05
C SER A 31 -29.01 14.05 0.40
N ASP A 32 -29.02 13.04 1.27
CA ASP A 32 -27.83 12.27 1.66
C ASP A 32 -27.27 11.43 0.50
N ILE A 33 -28.09 11.04 -0.48
CA ILE A 33 -27.66 10.29 -1.66
C ILE A 33 -26.78 11.16 -2.58
N ASN A 34 -26.91 12.49 -2.53
CA ASN A 34 -26.07 13.42 -3.29
C ASN A 34 -24.63 13.55 -2.75
N THR A 35 -24.29 12.90 -1.63
CA THR A 35 -22.91 12.90 -1.10
C THR A 35 -22.01 11.82 -1.69
N VAL A 36 -22.56 10.91 -2.51
CA VAL A 36 -21.83 9.73 -2.98
C VAL A 36 -21.50 9.89 -4.47
N GLU A 37 -20.19 9.91 -4.75
CA GLU A 37 -19.55 9.95 -6.07
C GLU A 37 -19.49 11.32 -6.77
N GLN A 38 -18.75 12.26 -6.16
CA GLN A 38 -18.03 13.24 -6.98
C GLN A 38 -16.99 12.48 -7.80
N PHE A 39 -17.34 12.13 -9.04
CA PHE A 39 -16.35 11.77 -10.05
C PHE A 39 -15.48 13.01 -10.26
N ASN A 40 -14.31 13.04 -9.62
CA ASN A 40 -13.31 14.01 -9.98
C ASN A 40 -12.84 13.66 -11.39
N ASP A 41 -12.92 14.64 -12.30
CA ASP A 41 -12.38 14.48 -13.64
C ASP A 41 -10.92 14.04 -13.54
N ILE A 42 -10.62 12.90 -14.15
CA ILE A 42 -9.26 12.36 -14.18
C ILE A 42 -8.44 13.29 -15.07
N SER A 43 -7.66 14.17 -14.45
CA SER A 43 -6.79 15.08 -15.20
C SER A 43 -5.52 14.34 -15.65
N ASP A 44 -5.02 14.71 -16.83
CA ASP A 44 -3.73 14.19 -17.33
C ASP A 44 -2.58 14.46 -16.34
N SER A 45 -2.69 15.51 -15.51
CA SER A 45 -1.73 15.78 -14.44
C SER A 45 -1.69 14.71 -13.35
N MET A 46 -2.84 14.13 -12.95
CA MET A 46 -2.89 13.04 -11.96
C MET A 46 -2.23 11.78 -12.49
N VAL A 47 -2.46 11.48 -13.77
CA VAL A 47 -1.82 10.35 -14.45
C VAL A 47 -0.32 10.58 -14.56
N ASN A 48 0.12 11.79 -14.94
CA ASN A 48 1.55 12.13 -15.04
C ASN A 48 2.27 12.05 -13.69
N ASN A 49 1.59 12.35 -12.58
CA ASN A 49 2.17 12.18 -11.25
C ASN A 49 2.46 10.71 -10.94
N LEU A 50 1.50 9.81 -11.21
CA LEU A 50 1.70 8.37 -11.01
C LEU A 50 2.75 7.79 -11.98
N VAL A 51 2.79 8.28 -13.22
CA VAL A 51 3.84 7.89 -14.18
C VAL A 51 5.22 8.35 -13.71
N SER A 52 5.32 9.56 -13.13
CA SER A 52 6.57 10.08 -12.57
C SER A 52 7.05 9.28 -11.34
N MET A 53 6.13 8.62 -10.63
CA MET A 53 6.43 7.68 -9.54
C MET A 53 6.89 6.30 -10.04
N GLY A 54 6.86 6.05 -11.36
CA GLY A 54 7.34 4.82 -11.98
C GLY A 54 6.23 3.84 -12.40
N PHE A 55 4.96 4.22 -12.27
CA PHE A 55 3.85 3.36 -12.71
C PHE A 55 3.54 3.53 -14.20
N SER A 56 3.00 2.49 -14.84
CA SER A 56 2.57 2.60 -16.24
C SER A 56 1.37 3.53 -16.38
N LYS A 57 1.23 4.19 -17.54
CA LYS A 57 0.10 5.09 -17.82
C LYS A 57 -1.24 4.36 -17.74
N ASP A 58 -1.31 3.14 -18.25
CA ASP A 58 -2.54 2.34 -18.28
C ASP A 58 -2.97 1.88 -16.89
N SER A 59 -2.01 1.46 -16.05
CA SER A 59 -2.30 1.11 -14.66
C SER A 59 -2.71 2.34 -13.85
N SER A 60 -2.06 3.48 -14.08
CA SER A 60 -2.39 4.75 -13.44
C SER A 60 -3.81 5.21 -13.77
N LEU A 61 -4.22 5.12 -15.04
CA LEU A 61 -5.60 5.42 -15.46
C LEU A 61 -6.61 4.47 -14.82
N LYS A 62 -6.36 3.16 -14.83
CA LYS A 62 -7.24 2.17 -14.19
C LYS A 62 -7.39 2.44 -12.69
N ALA A 63 -6.28 2.71 -12.00
CA ALA A 63 -6.28 2.98 -10.58
C ALA A 63 -7.05 4.27 -10.25
N LEU A 64 -6.89 5.34 -11.05
CA LEU A 64 -7.62 6.58 -10.88
C LEU A 64 -9.12 6.40 -11.15
N THR A 65 -9.50 5.62 -12.16
CA THR A 65 -10.91 5.30 -12.45
C THR A 65 -11.57 4.50 -11.32
N ILE A 66 -10.90 3.49 -10.77
CA ILE A 66 -11.43 2.67 -9.66
C ILE A 66 -11.58 3.51 -8.38
N ASN A 67 -10.68 4.48 -8.18
CA ASN A 67 -10.63 5.28 -6.96
C ASN A 67 -11.30 6.65 -7.12
N ASN A 68 -12.21 6.80 -8.09
CA ASN A 68 -13.01 8.01 -8.32
C ASN A 68 -12.17 9.30 -8.47
N GLY A 69 -11.00 9.21 -9.10
CA GLY A 69 -10.09 10.34 -9.31
C GLY A 69 -9.35 10.79 -8.04
N ILE A 70 -9.33 9.98 -6.97
CA ILE A 70 -8.55 10.24 -5.76
C ILE A 70 -7.14 9.67 -5.93
N LEU A 71 -6.15 10.57 -6.04
CA LEU A 71 -4.75 10.21 -6.31
C LEU A 71 -4.15 9.30 -5.24
N GLU A 72 -4.38 9.60 -3.97
CA GLU A 72 -3.80 8.87 -2.84
C GLU A 72 -4.30 7.42 -2.78
N ARG A 73 -5.60 7.22 -3.03
CA ARG A 73 -6.20 5.88 -3.09
C ARG A 73 -5.77 5.11 -4.34
N ALA A 74 -5.63 5.81 -5.47
CA ALA A 74 -5.07 5.21 -6.68
C ALA A 74 -3.62 4.75 -6.48
N LEU A 75 -2.81 5.54 -5.77
CA LEU A 75 -1.44 5.17 -5.40
C LEU A 75 -1.42 3.94 -4.49
N GLU A 76 -2.21 3.94 -3.41
CA GLU A 76 -2.31 2.80 -2.49
C GLU A 76 -2.75 1.54 -3.24
N TYR A 77 -3.76 1.66 -4.10
CA TYR A 77 -4.20 0.56 -4.96
C TYR A 77 -3.08 0.04 -5.86
N LEU A 78 -2.27 0.92 -6.46
CA LEU A 78 -1.14 0.52 -7.30
C LEU A 78 -0.03 -0.17 -6.50
N LEU A 79 0.24 0.28 -5.27
CA LEU A 79 1.25 -0.32 -4.40
C LEU A 79 0.84 -1.71 -3.90
N VAL A 80 -0.43 -1.88 -3.53
CA VAL A 80 -0.96 -3.18 -3.08
C VAL A 80 -1.03 -4.18 -4.22
N ASN A 81 -1.34 -3.71 -5.43
CA ASN A 81 -1.48 -4.56 -6.62
C ASN A 81 -0.23 -4.54 -7.52
N MET A 82 0.92 -4.08 -7.02
CA MET A 82 2.16 -3.97 -7.78
C MET A 82 2.61 -5.34 -8.31
N ASP A 83 2.47 -6.38 -7.47
CA ASP A 83 2.72 -7.78 -7.82
C ASP A 83 1.83 -8.29 -8.98
N CYS A 84 0.65 -7.69 -9.18
CA CYS A 84 -0.26 -8.04 -10.27
C CYS A 84 0.18 -7.41 -11.59
N ILE A 85 0.76 -6.21 -11.53
CA ILE A 85 1.18 -5.40 -12.69
C ILE A 85 2.56 -5.82 -13.19
N GLU A 86 3.49 -6.17 -12.28
CA GLU A 86 4.78 -6.77 -12.67
C GLU A 86 4.59 -8.15 -13.32
N ARG A 87 3.58 -8.91 -12.88
CA ARG A 87 3.25 -10.22 -13.47
C ARG A 87 2.82 -10.12 -14.93
N ASP A 88 2.14 -9.03 -15.31
CA ASP A 88 1.75 -8.77 -16.71
C ASP A 88 2.96 -8.38 -17.59
N TYR A 89 3.98 -7.70 -17.04
CA TYR A 89 5.24 -7.43 -17.74
C TYR A 89 6.15 -8.66 -17.84
N ALA A 90 6.13 -9.54 -16.84
CA ALA A 90 6.90 -10.79 -16.84
C ALA A 90 6.25 -11.90 -17.70
N GLN A 91 4.92 -11.94 -17.82
CA GLN A 91 4.21 -12.96 -18.60
C GLN A 91 4.39 -12.85 -20.12
N LEU A 92 4.91 -11.74 -20.65
CA LEU A 92 5.33 -11.61 -22.05
C LEU A 92 6.66 -12.33 -22.36
N LYS A 93 7.38 -12.83 -21.34
CA LYS A 93 8.55 -13.70 -21.51
C LYS A 93 8.45 -14.92 -20.59
N ALA A 94 7.69 -15.91 -21.06
CA ALA A 94 7.83 -17.33 -20.77
C ALA A 94 7.89 -17.79 -19.29
N HIS A 95 6.95 -18.66 -18.97
CA HIS A 95 6.78 -19.46 -17.75
C HIS A 95 6.01 -18.75 -16.63
N THR A 96 4.77 -19.24 -16.45
CA THR A 96 4.04 -19.20 -15.19
C THR A 96 4.91 -19.77 -14.06
N PRO A 97 5.32 -18.99 -13.06
CA PRO A 97 5.66 -19.57 -11.78
C PRO A 97 4.36 -19.81 -11.03
N ASP A 98 4.18 -21.06 -10.66
CA ASP A 98 3.30 -21.48 -9.59
C ASP A 98 3.46 -20.53 -8.39
N LEU A 99 2.36 -20.01 -7.84
CA LEU A 99 2.36 -19.17 -6.63
C LEU A 99 2.64 -19.98 -5.36
N THR A 100 3.00 -21.26 -5.49
CA THR A 100 3.81 -21.91 -4.46
C THR A 100 5.21 -21.30 -4.53
N LEU A 101 5.50 -20.39 -3.60
CA LEU A 101 6.88 -20.10 -3.22
C LEU A 101 7.53 -21.45 -2.94
N ASN A 102 8.24 -22.01 -3.93
CA ASN A 102 8.93 -23.29 -3.87
C ASN A 102 10.21 -23.09 -3.03
N ILE A 103 10.01 -22.62 -1.80
CA ILE A 103 11.03 -22.42 -0.79
C ILE A 103 11.30 -23.82 -0.28
N ASP A 104 12.31 -24.46 -0.86
CA ASP A 104 12.92 -25.65 -0.27
C ASP A 104 13.25 -25.33 1.20
N PRO A 105 12.56 -25.93 2.19
CA PRO A 105 12.83 -25.66 3.60
C PRO A 105 14.26 -26.06 3.97
N SER A 106 14.84 -26.99 3.22
CA SER A 106 16.24 -27.42 3.34
C SER A 106 17.27 -26.36 2.97
N LYS A 107 16.87 -25.31 2.23
CA LYS A 107 17.70 -24.15 1.87
C LYS A 107 17.42 -22.92 2.75
N ALA A 108 16.49 -23.02 3.70
CA ALA A 108 16.09 -21.94 4.60
C ALA A 108 17.07 -21.79 5.79
N LYS A 109 18.38 -21.75 5.52
CA LYS A 109 19.39 -21.41 6.52
C LYS A 109 19.60 -19.91 6.54
N TYR A 110 19.57 -19.33 7.72
CA TYR A 110 19.77 -17.90 7.92
C TYR A 110 20.79 -17.65 9.02
N GLU A 111 21.47 -16.52 8.93
CA GLU A 111 22.33 -16.00 9.97
C GLU A 111 21.80 -14.64 10.44
N LEU A 112 21.92 -14.38 11.74
CA LEU A 112 21.52 -13.09 12.31
C LEU A 112 22.55 -12.03 11.89
N VAL A 113 22.09 -10.97 11.23
CA VAL A 113 22.97 -9.88 10.77
C VAL A 113 22.81 -8.60 11.57
N SER A 114 21.60 -8.34 12.07
CA SER A 114 21.36 -7.19 12.94
C SER A 114 20.08 -7.35 13.73
N PHE A 115 19.97 -6.60 14.81
CA PHE A 115 18.73 -6.48 15.56
C PHE A 115 18.58 -5.06 16.14
N ILE A 116 17.33 -4.65 16.33
CA ILE A 116 16.96 -3.37 16.94
C ILE A 116 16.34 -3.68 18.29
N SER A 117 16.81 -3.03 19.34
CA SER A 117 16.29 -3.15 20.70
C SER A 117 15.55 -1.88 21.10
N HIS A 118 14.36 -2.05 21.68
CA HIS A 118 13.64 -0.98 22.36
C HIS A 118 13.95 -1.05 23.86
N ILE A 119 14.63 -0.03 24.39
CA ILE A 119 14.97 0.07 25.80
C ILE A 119 13.92 0.94 26.49
N GLY A 120 12.96 0.30 27.16
CA GLY A 120 11.91 0.98 27.90
C GLY A 120 10.83 0.01 28.36
N SER A 121 10.12 0.36 29.42
CA SER A 121 9.01 -0.44 29.96
C SER A 121 7.65 -0.12 29.32
N SER A 122 7.57 0.92 28.48
CA SER A 122 6.36 1.37 27.79
C SER A 122 6.51 1.20 26.29
N SER A 123 5.44 0.85 25.58
CA SER A 123 5.44 0.83 24.11
C SER A 123 5.42 2.23 23.48
N VAL A 124 5.08 3.26 24.25
CA VAL A 124 4.96 4.65 23.78
C VAL A 124 6.26 5.43 23.98
N THR A 125 7.06 5.02 24.97
CA THR A 125 8.28 5.74 25.37
C THR A 125 9.42 4.76 25.64
N GLY A 126 10.54 5.01 24.99
CA GLY A 126 11.80 4.33 25.26
C GLY A 126 12.86 4.78 24.26
N HIS A 127 13.94 4.02 24.19
CA HIS A 127 15.10 4.36 23.37
C HIS A 127 15.45 3.21 22.43
N TYR A 128 15.56 3.52 21.13
CA TYR A 128 15.94 2.51 20.14
C TYR A 128 17.44 2.53 19.91
N VAL A 129 18.06 1.35 20.02
CA VAL A 129 19.45 1.12 19.62
C VAL A 129 19.50 -0.04 18.64
N CYS A 130 20.47 -0.06 17.74
CA CYS A 130 20.66 -1.21 16.87
C CYS A 130 22.04 -1.83 17.08
N HIS A 131 22.08 -3.16 16.94
CA HIS A 131 23.29 -3.94 16.91
C HIS A 131 23.43 -4.53 15.52
N VAL A 132 24.58 -4.31 14.88
CA VAL A 132 24.86 -4.80 13.53
C VAL A 132 26.13 -5.63 13.58
N HIS A 133 26.08 -6.81 12.97
CA HIS A 133 27.25 -7.66 12.75
C HIS A 133 27.96 -7.21 11.48
N LYS A 134 29.16 -6.66 11.63
CA LYS A 134 29.98 -6.15 10.54
C LYS A 134 31.44 -6.53 10.78
N ASP A 135 32.12 -6.99 9.74
CA ASP A 135 33.55 -7.35 9.79
C ASP A 135 33.87 -8.35 10.92
N ASP A 136 33.02 -9.36 11.09
CA ASP A 136 33.07 -10.38 12.17
C ASP A 136 33.00 -9.83 13.60
N GLN A 137 32.48 -8.62 13.77
CA GLN A 137 32.29 -7.96 15.06
C GLN A 137 30.87 -7.41 15.18
N TRP A 138 30.36 -7.39 16.42
CA TRP A 138 29.10 -6.72 16.71
C TRP A 138 29.37 -5.27 17.08
N VAL A 139 28.61 -4.36 16.46
CA VAL A 139 28.72 -2.92 16.69
C VAL A 139 27.37 -2.42 17.16
N ILE A 140 27.35 -1.70 18.28
CA ILE A 140 26.17 -0.98 18.75
C ILE A 140 26.17 0.43 18.17
N TYR A 141 25.04 0.80 17.55
CA TYR A 141 24.74 2.14 17.12
C TYR A 141 23.68 2.72 18.05
N ASN A 142 24.09 3.74 18.79
CA ASN A 142 23.26 4.49 19.73
C ASN A 142 23.36 5.99 19.39
N ASP A 143 22.52 6.44 18.47
CA ASP A 143 22.57 7.77 17.89
C ASP A 143 23.98 8.14 17.39
N GLN A 144 24.61 9.15 18.00
CA GLN A 144 25.96 9.60 17.68
C GLN A 144 27.06 8.69 18.26
N LYS A 145 26.72 7.78 19.18
CA LYS A 145 27.66 6.88 19.84
C LYS A 145 27.69 5.54 19.13
N VAL A 146 28.84 5.22 18.57
CA VAL A 146 29.11 3.94 17.92
C VAL A 146 30.24 3.25 18.67
N ALA A 147 30.02 2.00 19.08
CA ALA A 147 30.99 1.24 19.83
C ALA A 147 30.93 -0.24 19.47
N GLU A 148 32.03 -0.95 19.71
CA GLU A 148 32.02 -2.41 19.68
C GLU A 148 31.14 -2.96 20.80
N SER A 149 30.29 -3.91 20.48
CA SER A 149 29.41 -4.61 21.41
C SER A 149 29.94 -6.01 21.63
N ILE A 150 30.72 -6.18 22.70
CA ILE A 150 31.40 -7.45 23.02
C ILE A 150 30.40 -8.52 23.46
N ASP A 151 29.32 -8.12 24.15
CA ASP A 151 28.25 -9.00 24.61
C ASP A 151 26.87 -8.43 24.21
N PRO A 152 26.46 -8.62 22.94
CA PRO A 152 25.20 -8.07 22.45
C PRO A 152 23.99 -8.79 23.10
N PRO A 153 22.96 -8.05 23.54
CA PRO A 153 21.77 -8.63 24.18
C PRO A 153 20.80 -9.23 23.15
N PHE A 154 21.15 -10.39 22.59
CA PHE A 154 20.38 -11.07 21.54
C PHE A 154 18.95 -11.48 21.95
N ASP A 155 18.66 -11.56 23.25
CA ASP A 155 17.35 -11.91 23.79
C ASP A 155 16.41 -10.69 23.95
N ARG A 156 16.96 -9.47 23.82
CA ARG A 156 16.23 -8.20 24.05
C ARG A 156 16.05 -7.37 22.78
N GLY A 157 16.16 -8.00 21.62
CA GLY A 157 15.76 -7.39 20.36
C GLY A 157 14.24 -7.34 20.21
N TYR A 158 13.77 -6.25 19.63
CA TYR A 158 12.39 -6.04 19.18
C TYR A 158 12.21 -6.49 17.72
N LEU A 159 13.14 -6.11 16.85
CA LEU A 159 13.17 -6.51 15.45
C LEU A 159 14.50 -7.19 15.15
N TYR A 160 14.46 -8.33 14.45
CA TYR A 160 15.65 -9.10 14.06
C TYR A 160 15.73 -9.21 12.55
N PHE A 161 16.92 -9.01 12.02
CA PHE A 161 17.21 -9.12 10.60
C PHE A 161 18.12 -10.33 10.39
N TYR A 162 17.61 -11.25 9.59
CA TYR A 162 18.29 -12.47 9.23
C TYR A 162 18.65 -12.44 7.75
N ARG A 163 19.91 -12.72 7.43
CA ARG A 163 20.37 -12.87 6.04
C ARG A 163 20.36 -14.34 5.70
N ARG A 164 19.88 -14.67 4.49
CA ARG A 164 19.93 -16.05 4.00
C ARG A 164 21.41 -16.44 3.81
N LYS A 165 21.79 -17.58 4.36
CA LYS A 165 23.11 -18.16 4.13
C LYS A 165 23.04 -18.96 2.86
N ASP A 166 23.61 -18.42 1.79
CA ASP A 166 23.82 -19.20 0.58
C ASP A 166 24.90 -20.26 0.91
N ASN A 167 24.56 -21.54 0.74
CA ASN A 167 25.50 -22.65 0.95
C ASN A 167 26.62 -22.63 -0.10
#